data_AF-A0A382P0Z8-F1
#
_entry.id   AF-A0A382P0Z8-F1
#
_cell.length_a   1.000
_cell.length_b   1.000
_cell.length_c   1.000
_cell.angle_alpha   90.00
_cell.angle_beta   90.00
_cell.angle_gamma   90.00
#
_symmetry.space_group_name_H-M   'P 1'
#
loop_
_entity.id
_entity.type
_entity.pdbx_description
1 polymer ?
#
loop_
_entity_poly.entity_id
_entity_poly.type
_entity_poly.pdbx_seq_one_letter_code
_entity_poly.pdbx_strand_id
1 'polypeptide(L)'
;MAISRKRVVFYSLFTLILVVFSVFSLAYYQLRNLGEFKALAIEKLEELTRRKVKIGEVEVDIVRGLSIRLKDVAVSRSRRAEEPELTARSVWVVVQLLPLLDKRVEVKKIIVQGLSLRMVRDAEGRFSLGDVKKWITQPAKSNLFKILKASLMNQLMVEDGAIHFQDYFNRSPEDPLPLNLEHISFSVRKNLLDSPFQFTLKGEIPNGGSPTAFQVSGAFDNFSENQGFTGISINGKVHVHELNVSSFQPYLKKVLAKTHQDSWLSLDSSFSGNLGGALKSEGTLKYSLNKNRATLSDARVPYRGGLEYKVSLNQDSIYI
;
A
#
# COMPACT_ATOMS: atom_id res chain seq x y z
N MET A 1 35.45 -39.31 -34.95
CA MET A 1 33.98 -39.45 -34.81
C MET A 1 33.36 -38.06 -34.93
N ALA A 2 32.66 -37.75 -36.03
CA ALA A 2 32.02 -36.45 -36.20
C ALA A 2 30.80 -36.34 -35.28
N ILE A 3 30.89 -35.55 -34.22
CA ILE A 3 29.78 -35.31 -33.30
C ILE A 3 28.71 -34.55 -34.09
N SER A 4 27.58 -35.19 -34.38
CA SER A 4 26.49 -34.56 -35.11
C SER A 4 26.06 -33.27 -34.40
N ARG A 5 25.82 -32.19 -35.15
CA ARG A 5 25.43 -30.87 -34.63
C ARG A 5 24.27 -30.94 -33.61
N LYS A 6 23.35 -31.90 -33.79
CA LYS A 6 22.23 -32.20 -32.87
C LYS A 6 22.70 -32.71 -31.49
N ARG A 7 23.73 -33.53 -31.43
CA ARG A 7 24.30 -34.03 -30.15
C ARG A 7 25.05 -32.93 -29.40
N VAL A 8 25.78 -32.05 -30.09
CA VAL A 8 26.44 -30.90 -29.46
C VAL A 8 25.41 -29.97 -28.82
N VAL A 9 24.32 -29.66 -29.54
CA VAL A 9 23.22 -28.84 -29.01
C VAL A 9 22.55 -29.52 -27.81
N PHE A 10 22.31 -30.83 -27.89
CA PHE A 10 21.72 -31.59 -26.79
C PHE A 10 22.61 -31.59 -25.54
N TYR A 11 23.90 -31.88 -25.68
CA TYR A 11 24.82 -31.86 -24.53
C TYR A 11 24.99 -30.47 -23.95
N SER A 12 25.06 -29.43 -24.79
CA SER A 12 25.12 -28.04 -24.33
C SER A 12 23.88 -27.64 -23.53
N LEU A 13 22.69 -28.00 -24.02
CA LEU A 13 21.44 -27.74 -23.32
C LEU A 13 21.36 -28.53 -21.99
N PHE A 14 21.79 -29.79 -22.01
CA PHE A 14 21.83 -30.63 -20.82
C PHE A 14 22.80 -30.09 -19.76
N THR A 15 24.00 -29.66 -20.17
CA THR A 15 24.95 -29.03 -19.24
C THR A 15 24.43 -27.71 -18.70
N LEU A 16 23.74 -26.90 -19.53
CA LEU A 16 23.12 -25.67 -19.07
C LEU A 16 22.05 -25.95 -18.00
N ILE A 17 21.18 -26.94 -18.22
CA ILE A 17 20.16 -27.35 -17.25
C ILE A 17 20.81 -27.82 -15.94
N LEU A 18 21.87 -28.63 -16.02
CA LEU A 18 22.60 -29.08 -14.83
C LEU A 18 23.23 -27.92 -14.05
N VAL A 19 23.83 -26.95 -14.74
CA VAL A 19 24.40 -25.76 -14.10
C VAL A 19 23.30 -24.94 -13.41
N VAL A 20 22.17 -24.71 -14.09
CA VAL A 20 21.02 -24.01 -13.51
C VAL A 20 20.52 -24.76 -12.27
N PHE A 21 20.32 -26.07 -12.36
CA PHE A 21 19.85 -26.88 -11.24
C PHE A 21 20.81 -26.86 -10.04
N SER A 22 22.13 -26.90 -10.30
CA SER A 22 23.17 -26.79 -9.28
C SER A 22 23.13 -25.43 -8.56
N VAL A 23 22.99 -24.34 -9.31
CA VAL A 23 22.84 -22.98 -8.76
C VAL A 23 21.60 -22.88 -7.86
N PHE A 24 20.45 -23.39 -8.32
CA PHE A 24 19.22 -23.40 -7.52
C PHE A 24 19.35 -24.27 -6.27
N SER A 25 20.02 -25.43 -6.36
CA SER A 25 20.25 -26.32 -5.22
C SER A 25 21.15 -25.69 -4.16
N LEU A 26 22.22 -25.02 -4.58
CA LEU A 26 23.11 -24.28 -3.68
C LEU A 26 22.38 -23.12 -2.99
N ALA A 27 21.59 -22.36 -3.76
CA ALA A 27 20.82 -21.24 -3.23
C ALA A 27 19.73 -21.71 -2.23
N TYR A 28 19.07 -22.83 -2.53
CA TYR A 28 18.13 -23.48 -1.60
C TYR A 28 18.81 -23.92 -0.30
N TYR A 29 20.02 -24.50 -0.39
CA TYR A 29 20.78 -24.92 0.78
C TYR A 29 21.13 -23.72 1.69
N GLN A 30 21.53 -22.59 1.11
CA GLN A 30 21.83 -21.36 1.88
C GLN A 30 20.61 -20.79 2.60
N LEU A 31 19.41 -20.91 2.01
CA LEU A 31 18.16 -20.42 2.59
C LEU A 31 17.50 -21.39 3.60
N ARG A 32 18.08 -22.58 3.79
CA ARG A 32 17.51 -23.63 4.64
C ARG A 32 17.53 -23.28 6.14
N ASN A 33 18.32 -22.30 6.57
CA ASN A 33 18.37 -21.89 7.98
C ASN A 33 17.16 -21.02 8.38
N LEU A 34 15.97 -21.55 8.18
CA LEU A 34 14.68 -20.85 8.32
C LEU A 34 14.44 -20.38 9.76
N GLY A 35 15.01 -21.06 10.75
CA GLY A 35 14.94 -20.66 12.16
C GLY A 35 15.64 -19.33 12.45
N GLU A 36 16.87 -19.15 11.95
CA GLU A 36 17.60 -17.90 12.09
C GLU A 36 16.91 -16.75 11.34
N PHE A 37 16.40 -17.01 10.14
CA PHE A 37 15.63 -16.01 9.40
C PHE A 37 14.35 -15.60 10.13
N LYS A 38 13.64 -16.56 10.74
CA LYS A 38 12.46 -16.28 11.56
C LYS A 38 12.82 -15.38 12.75
N ALA A 39 13.86 -15.73 13.49
CA ALA A 39 14.32 -14.97 14.64
C ALA A 39 14.72 -13.53 14.25
N LEU A 40 15.52 -13.40 13.18
CA LEU A 40 15.95 -12.09 12.65
C LEU A 40 14.77 -11.25 12.16
N ALA A 41 13.80 -11.86 11.47
CA ALA A 41 12.60 -11.17 11.01
C ALA A 41 11.75 -10.65 12.18
N ILE A 42 11.57 -11.47 13.22
CA ILE A 42 10.89 -11.05 14.46
C ILE A 42 11.65 -9.87 15.07
N GLU A 43 12.95 -10.02 15.34
CA GLU A 43 13.77 -8.98 15.96
C GLU A 43 13.66 -7.64 15.21
N LYS A 44 13.84 -7.66 13.89
CA LYS A 44 13.78 -6.45 13.06
C LYS A 44 12.38 -5.82 13.05
N LEU A 45 11.33 -6.64 12.95
CA LEU A 45 9.95 -6.12 12.99
C LEU A 45 9.58 -5.57 14.36
N GLU A 46 10.04 -6.18 15.46
CA GLU A 46 9.81 -5.70 16.82
C GLU A 46 10.59 -4.40 17.09
N GLU A 47 11.84 -4.30 16.63
CA GLU A 47 12.66 -3.08 16.71
C GLU A 47 11.97 -1.91 16.01
N LEU A 48 11.37 -2.17 14.84
CA LEU A 48 10.67 -1.19 14.03
C LEU A 48 9.35 -0.75 14.64
N THR A 49 8.51 -1.72 14.96
CA THR A 49 7.14 -1.47 15.40
C THR A 49 7.07 -1.11 16.88
N ARG A 50 8.14 -1.40 17.65
CA ARG A 50 8.18 -1.37 19.12
C ARG A 50 7.07 -2.19 19.77
N ARG A 51 6.59 -3.22 19.06
CA ARG A 51 5.46 -4.07 19.40
C ARG A 51 5.87 -5.52 19.26
N LYS A 52 5.15 -6.40 19.95
CA LYS A 52 5.40 -7.83 19.90
C LYS A 52 4.96 -8.41 18.55
N VAL A 53 5.83 -9.18 17.92
CA VAL A 53 5.60 -9.79 16.60
C VAL A 53 5.52 -11.31 16.76
N LYS A 54 4.51 -11.91 16.16
CA LYS A 54 4.36 -13.36 16.03
C LYS A 54 4.47 -13.72 14.56
N ILE A 55 5.25 -14.75 14.26
CA ILE A 55 5.37 -15.35 12.93
C ILE A 55 5.08 -16.84 13.10
N GLY A 56 4.18 -17.38 12.28
CA GLY A 56 3.85 -18.80 12.25
C GLY A 56 4.94 -19.63 11.61
N GLU A 57 4.62 -20.30 10.52
CA GLU A 57 5.58 -21.09 9.74
C GLU A 57 6.49 -20.22 8.89
N VAL A 58 7.72 -20.70 8.66
CA VAL A 58 8.67 -20.10 7.73
C VAL A 58 9.13 -21.19 6.77
N GLU A 59 9.00 -20.94 5.47
CA GLU A 59 9.33 -21.90 4.42
C GLU A 59 10.09 -21.22 3.28
N VAL A 60 10.85 -22.01 2.51
CA VAL A 60 11.36 -21.54 1.22
C VAL A 60 10.25 -21.70 0.19
N ASP A 61 9.98 -20.65 -0.57
CA ASP A 61 9.09 -20.69 -1.73
C ASP A 61 9.88 -20.35 -3.00
N ILE A 62 9.57 -21.04 -4.10
CA ILE A 62 10.17 -20.82 -5.42
C ILE A 62 9.14 -20.37 -6.45
N VAL A 63 7.84 -20.45 -6.13
CA VAL A 63 6.75 -20.09 -7.06
C VAL A 63 6.78 -18.60 -7.38
N ARG A 64 6.99 -17.75 -6.37
CA ARG A 64 7.09 -16.28 -6.54
C ARG A 64 8.52 -15.79 -6.81
N GLY A 65 9.42 -16.71 -7.17
CA GLY A 65 10.86 -16.56 -7.17
C GLY A 65 11.49 -17.16 -5.92
N LEU A 66 12.81 -17.36 -5.91
CA LEU A 66 13.52 -17.86 -4.73
C LEU A 66 13.30 -16.89 -3.56
N SER A 67 12.60 -17.35 -2.53
CA SER A 67 12.10 -16.48 -1.47
C SER A 67 11.93 -17.21 -0.16
N ILE A 68 11.95 -16.44 0.93
CA ILE A 68 11.54 -16.91 2.25
C ILE A 68 10.11 -16.42 2.47
N ARG A 69 9.19 -17.36 2.70
CA ARG A 69 7.79 -17.07 3.00
C ARG A 69 7.55 -17.19 4.50
N LEU A 70 7.09 -16.10 5.09
CA LEU A 70 6.66 -16.01 6.47
C LEU A 70 5.12 -16.11 6.49
N LYS A 71 4.56 -17.15 7.10
CA LYS A 71 3.11 -17.36 7.24
C LYS A 71 2.61 -16.78 8.56
N ASP A 72 1.36 -16.32 8.55
CA ASP A 72 0.63 -15.87 9.74
C ASP A 72 1.41 -14.85 10.57
N VAL A 73 1.84 -13.78 9.90
CA VAL A 73 2.55 -12.68 10.55
C VAL A 73 1.54 -11.81 11.28
N ALA A 74 1.75 -11.57 12.56
CA ALA A 74 0.88 -10.76 13.40
C ALA A 74 1.68 -9.79 14.25
N VAL A 75 1.30 -8.52 14.23
CA VAL A 75 1.86 -7.46 15.06
C VAL A 75 0.83 -7.06 16.10
N SER A 76 1.19 -7.21 17.36
CA SER A 76 0.30 -6.93 18.49
C SER A 76 0.02 -5.43 18.60
N ARG A 77 -1.18 -5.05 19.06
CA ARG A 77 -1.57 -3.64 19.25
C ARG A 77 -0.66 -2.91 20.23
N SER A 78 -0.24 -3.59 21.29
CA SER A 78 0.74 -3.08 22.25
C SER A 78 1.59 -4.21 22.80
N ARG A 79 2.59 -3.90 23.63
CA ARG A 79 3.38 -4.93 24.33
C ARG A 79 2.56 -5.74 25.35
N ARG A 80 1.41 -5.23 25.81
CA ARG A 80 0.53 -5.90 26.79
C ARG A 80 -0.73 -6.51 26.20
N ALA A 81 -1.22 -5.98 25.08
CA ALA A 81 -2.44 -6.48 24.43
C ALA A 81 -2.08 -7.56 23.41
N GLU A 82 -2.74 -8.72 23.49
CA GLU A 82 -2.51 -9.83 22.56
C GLU A 82 -3.23 -9.67 21.21
N GLU A 83 -4.26 -8.82 21.16
CA GLU A 83 -4.99 -8.57 19.93
C GLU A 83 -4.09 -7.96 18.85
N PRO A 84 -4.03 -8.57 17.64
CA PRO A 84 -3.19 -8.05 16.59
C PRO A 84 -3.82 -6.83 15.94
N GLU A 85 -3.03 -5.76 15.80
CA GLU A 85 -3.44 -4.55 15.09
C GLU A 85 -3.11 -4.65 13.59
N LEU A 86 -2.08 -5.42 13.24
CA LEU A 86 -1.71 -5.72 11.86
C LEU A 86 -1.51 -7.23 11.73
N THR A 87 -2.08 -7.82 10.69
CA THR A 87 -1.87 -9.22 10.33
C THR A 87 -1.57 -9.34 8.84
N ALA A 88 -0.81 -10.36 8.46
CA ALA A 88 -0.61 -10.73 7.06
C ALA A 88 -0.61 -12.25 6.94
N ARG A 89 -1.39 -12.78 5.99
CA ARG A 89 -1.46 -14.22 5.72
C ARG A 89 -0.10 -14.77 5.29
N SER A 90 0.61 -14.03 4.45
CA SER A 90 1.94 -14.42 3.99
C SER A 90 2.77 -13.21 3.60
N VAL A 91 4.05 -13.24 3.95
CA VAL A 91 5.06 -12.27 3.52
C VAL A 91 6.17 -13.02 2.81
N TRP A 92 6.40 -12.72 1.53
CA TRP A 92 7.53 -13.25 0.76
C TRP A 92 8.65 -12.21 0.72
N VAL A 93 9.82 -12.63 1.20
CA VAL A 93 11.07 -11.90 1.01
C VAL A 93 11.80 -12.59 -0.14
N VAL A 94 11.65 -12.04 -1.35
CA VAL A 94 12.27 -12.58 -2.55
C VAL A 94 13.69 -12.08 -2.62
N VAL A 95 14.65 -12.99 -2.84
CA VAL A 95 16.08 -12.68 -2.86
C VAL A 95 16.63 -12.62 -4.29
N GLN A 96 17.75 -11.92 -4.47
CA GLN A 96 18.48 -11.92 -5.74
C GLN A 96 19.32 -13.19 -5.88
N LEU A 97 19.36 -13.79 -7.07
CA LEU A 97 20.09 -15.05 -7.29
C LEU A 97 21.60 -14.85 -7.42
N LEU A 98 22.05 -13.81 -8.12
CA LEU A 98 23.49 -13.59 -8.38
C LEU A 98 24.30 -13.36 -7.10
N PRO A 99 23.88 -12.48 -6.15
CA PRO A 99 24.64 -12.26 -4.92
C PRO A 99 24.74 -13.50 -4.02
N LEU A 100 23.79 -14.46 -4.13
CA LEU A 100 23.83 -15.71 -3.36
C LEU A 100 25.00 -16.62 -3.76
N LEU A 101 25.53 -16.48 -4.98
CA LEU A 101 26.75 -17.20 -5.38
C LEU A 101 27.96 -16.74 -4.53
N ASP A 102 27.96 -15.47 -4.12
CA ASP A 102 28.94 -14.87 -3.23
C ASP A 102 28.54 -14.97 -1.74
N LYS A 103 27.52 -15.79 -1.42
CA LYS A 103 26.94 -15.92 -0.07
C LYS A 103 26.36 -14.61 0.49
N ARG A 104 25.94 -13.70 -0.37
CA ARG A 104 25.29 -12.43 0.00
C ARG A 104 23.80 -12.53 -0.20
N VAL A 105 23.04 -12.29 0.87
CA VAL A 105 21.57 -12.28 0.83
C VAL A 105 21.11 -10.86 0.57
N GLU A 106 20.61 -10.61 -0.64
CA GLU A 106 20.05 -9.32 -1.03
C GLU A 106 18.57 -9.43 -1.38
N VAL A 107 17.73 -8.57 -0.80
CA VAL A 107 16.29 -8.56 -1.02
C VAL A 107 15.99 -7.96 -2.38
N LYS A 108 15.37 -8.72 -3.28
CA LYS A 108 14.88 -8.27 -4.59
C LYS A 108 13.52 -7.58 -4.50
N LYS A 109 12.56 -8.17 -3.80
CA LYS A 109 11.21 -7.61 -3.61
C LYS A 109 10.55 -8.19 -2.37
N ILE A 110 9.65 -7.42 -1.77
CA ILE A 110 8.81 -7.87 -0.67
C ILE A 110 7.36 -7.92 -1.16
N ILE A 111 6.69 -9.04 -0.92
CA ILE A 111 5.26 -9.22 -1.25
C ILE A 111 4.52 -9.56 0.03
N VAL A 112 3.47 -8.81 0.33
CA VAL A 112 2.60 -9.03 1.49
C VAL A 112 1.22 -9.42 0.98
N GLN A 113 0.74 -10.61 1.28
CA GLN A 113 -0.61 -11.05 0.90
C GLN A 113 -1.53 -11.08 2.11
N GLY A 114 -2.77 -10.63 1.92
CA GLY A 114 -3.79 -10.71 2.96
C GLY A 114 -3.46 -9.81 4.14
N LEU A 115 -2.94 -8.61 3.89
CA LEU A 115 -2.62 -7.64 4.94
C LEU A 115 -3.93 -7.12 5.53
N SER A 116 -4.22 -7.34 6.80
CA SER A 116 -5.35 -6.70 7.49
C SER A 116 -4.84 -5.77 8.57
N LEU A 117 -5.17 -4.48 8.43
CA LEU A 117 -4.80 -3.41 9.35
C LEU A 117 -6.05 -2.92 10.08
N ARG A 118 -6.03 -2.97 11.41
CA ARG A 118 -7.06 -2.38 12.26
C ARG A 118 -6.57 -1.06 12.80
N MET A 119 -7.26 0.02 12.50
CA MET A 119 -6.90 1.36 12.95
C MET A 119 -8.05 1.94 13.77
N VAL A 120 -7.74 2.54 14.90
CA VAL A 120 -8.72 3.23 15.74
C VAL A 120 -8.26 4.66 15.96
N ARG A 121 -9.19 5.61 15.81
CA ARG A 121 -9.01 6.99 16.27
C ARG A 121 -9.92 7.22 17.47
N ASP A 122 -9.35 7.59 18.61
CA ASP A 122 -10.11 7.83 19.84
C ASP A 122 -10.87 9.17 19.82
N ALA A 123 -11.65 9.42 20.88
CA ALA A 123 -12.46 10.64 21.02
C ALA A 123 -11.60 11.91 21.06
N GLU A 124 -10.37 11.82 21.58
CA GLU A 124 -9.38 12.91 21.58
C GLU A 124 -8.67 13.07 20.22
N GLY A 125 -8.96 12.20 19.26
CA GLY A 125 -8.42 12.24 17.91
C GLY A 125 -7.05 11.58 17.76
N ARG A 126 -6.59 10.81 18.76
CA ARG A 126 -5.32 10.07 18.73
C ARG A 126 -5.51 8.74 18.01
N PHE A 127 -4.52 8.35 17.20
CA PHE A 127 -4.54 7.10 16.45
C PHE A 127 -3.87 5.96 17.21
N SER A 128 -4.40 4.74 17.05
CA SER A 128 -3.87 3.51 17.65
C SER A 128 -2.47 3.14 17.13
N LEU A 129 -2.13 3.55 15.91
CA LEU A 129 -0.81 3.33 15.29
C LEU A 129 0.32 4.18 15.87
N GLY A 130 0.05 4.98 16.91
CA GLY A 130 1.02 5.88 17.53
C GLY A 130 1.06 7.24 16.82
N ASP A 131 2.17 7.96 17.01
CA ASP A 131 2.30 9.36 16.63
C ASP A 131 2.69 9.52 15.15
N VAL A 132 1.71 9.31 14.26
CA VAL A 132 1.86 9.41 12.79
C VAL A 132 2.45 10.78 12.38
N LYS A 133 2.14 11.84 13.14
CA LYS A 133 2.65 13.18 12.91
C LYS A 133 4.17 13.25 13.02
N LYS A 134 4.79 12.55 13.99
CA LYS A 134 6.25 12.47 14.11
C LYS A 134 6.90 11.74 12.94
N TRP A 135 6.23 10.76 12.34
CA TRP A 135 6.76 10.04 11.18
C TRP A 135 6.85 10.92 9.94
N ILE A 136 5.87 11.83 9.76
CA ILE A 136 5.82 12.76 8.62
C ILE A 136 6.74 13.95 8.85
N THR A 137 6.77 14.51 10.07
CA THR A 137 7.48 15.77 10.37
C THR A 137 8.94 15.61 10.80
N GLN A 138 9.34 14.44 11.33
CA GLN A 138 10.72 14.17 11.77
C GLN A 138 11.27 12.86 11.18
N PRO A 139 11.26 12.69 9.85
CA PRO A 139 11.60 11.42 9.19
C PRO A 139 13.05 10.98 9.41
N ALA A 140 14.00 11.90 9.52
CA ALA A 140 15.42 11.58 9.76
C ALA A 140 15.68 10.86 11.11
N LYS A 141 14.80 11.07 12.10
CA LYS A 141 14.87 10.38 13.42
C LYS A 141 14.05 9.09 13.47
N SER A 142 13.34 8.75 12.39
CA SER A 142 12.45 7.59 12.34
C SER A 142 13.19 6.34 11.84
N ASN A 143 13.26 5.29 12.67
CA ASN A 143 13.81 4.00 12.25
C ASN A 143 12.96 3.38 11.11
N LEU A 144 11.66 3.66 11.10
CA LEU A 144 10.75 3.24 10.02
C LEU A 144 11.11 3.88 8.68
N PHE A 145 11.55 5.14 8.65
CA PHE A 145 11.95 5.80 7.39
C PHE A 145 13.18 5.14 6.77
N LYS A 146 14.19 4.79 7.59
CA LYS A 146 15.39 4.07 7.14
C LYS A 146 15.04 2.73 6.50
N ILE A 147 14.10 2.01 7.10
CA ILE A 147 13.69 0.68 6.60
C ILE A 147 12.70 0.78 5.45
N LEU A 148 11.80 1.76 5.42
CA LEU A 148 10.98 2.06 4.25
C LEU A 148 11.87 2.42 3.07
N LYS A 149 12.90 3.25 3.26
CA LYS A 149 13.91 3.54 2.23
C LYS A 149 14.54 2.22 1.74
N ALA A 150 15.05 1.38 2.64
CA ALA A 150 15.66 0.09 2.28
C ALA A 150 14.68 -0.89 1.59
N SER A 151 13.41 -0.93 2.02
CA SER A 151 12.37 -1.81 1.46
C SER A 151 11.87 -1.32 0.11
N LEU A 152 11.75 0.00 -0.07
CA LEU A 152 11.31 0.64 -1.30
C LEU A 152 12.43 0.71 -2.34
N MET A 153 13.69 0.56 -1.94
CA MET A 153 14.85 0.60 -2.84
C MET A 153 14.77 -0.37 -4.03
N ASN A 154 13.99 -1.45 -3.92
CA ASN A 154 13.75 -2.36 -5.04
C ASN A 154 12.26 -2.44 -5.43
N GLN A 155 11.45 -3.18 -4.67
CA GLN A 155 10.02 -3.33 -4.96
C GLN A 155 9.25 -3.81 -3.72
N LEU A 156 8.10 -3.19 -3.46
CA LEU A 156 7.15 -3.58 -2.41
C LEU A 156 5.77 -3.80 -3.04
N MET A 157 5.12 -4.89 -2.66
CA MET A 157 3.75 -5.20 -3.10
C MET A 157 2.90 -5.63 -1.92
N VAL A 158 1.65 -5.16 -1.89
CA VAL A 158 0.58 -5.67 -1.05
C VAL A 158 -0.50 -6.21 -1.98
N GLU A 159 -0.90 -7.46 -1.77
CA GLU A 159 -1.92 -8.16 -2.53
C GLU A 159 -3.10 -8.50 -1.61
N ASP A 160 -4.30 -8.10 -2.00
CA ASP A 160 -5.54 -8.42 -1.27
C ASP A 160 -5.49 -7.98 0.20
N GLY A 161 -5.20 -6.70 0.41
CA GLY A 161 -5.20 -6.08 1.73
C GLY A 161 -6.56 -5.55 2.16
N ALA A 162 -6.72 -5.32 3.45
CA ALA A 162 -7.88 -4.72 4.08
C ALA A 162 -7.45 -3.70 5.15
N ILE A 163 -8.17 -2.60 5.25
CA ILE A 163 -8.04 -1.62 6.32
C ILE A 163 -9.41 -1.47 6.98
N HIS A 164 -9.48 -1.78 8.26
CA HIS A 164 -10.64 -1.55 9.10
C HIS A 164 -10.36 -0.36 9.99
N PHE A 165 -10.99 0.78 9.69
CA PHE A 165 -10.87 2.00 10.48
C PHE A 165 -12.11 2.23 11.32
N GLN A 166 -11.92 2.51 12.60
CA GLN A 166 -12.98 2.91 13.53
C GLN A 166 -12.69 4.30 14.07
N ASP A 167 -13.59 5.24 13.81
CA ASP A 167 -13.44 6.63 14.23
C ASP A 167 -14.43 7.01 15.32
N TYR A 168 -13.88 7.31 16.50
CA TYR A 168 -14.62 7.79 17.68
C TYR A 168 -14.52 9.31 17.85
N PHE A 169 -13.84 10.02 16.93
CA PHE A 169 -13.62 11.46 17.06
C PHE A 169 -14.94 12.24 17.06
N ASN A 170 -15.19 12.98 18.15
CA ASN A 170 -16.46 13.69 18.39
C ASN A 170 -17.71 12.80 18.33
N ARG A 171 -17.60 11.52 18.72
CA ARG A 171 -18.72 10.55 18.76
C ARG A 171 -18.81 9.85 20.10
N SER A 172 -19.99 9.25 20.36
CA SER A 172 -20.20 8.39 21.52
C SER A 172 -19.39 7.09 21.38
N PRO A 173 -18.86 6.52 22.49
CA PRO A 173 -18.21 5.21 22.47
C PRO A 173 -19.08 4.07 21.90
N GLU A 174 -20.41 4.23 21.93
CA GLU A 174 -21.36 3.20 21.48
C GLU A 174 -21.66 3.24 19.97
N ASP A 175 -21.26 4.31 19.27
CA ASP A 175 -21.53 4.52 17.83
C ASP A 175 -20.30 5.06 17.08
N PRO A 176 -19.22 4.27 16.94
CA PRO A 176 -18.09 4.64 16.10
C PRO A 176 -18.48 4.72 14.63
N LEU A 177 -17.80 5.56 13.86
CA LEU A 177 -17.94 5.54 12.40
C LEU A 177 -16.96 4.51 11.81
N PRO A 178 -17.45 3.39 11.24
CA PRO A 178 -16.59 2.45 10.56
C PRO A 178 -16.26 2.93 9.15
N LEU A 179 -15.03 2.70 8.72
CA LEU A 179 -14.59 2.83 7.35
C LEU A 179 -13.76 1.61 6.99
N ASN A 180 -14.29 0.80 6.08
CA ASN A 180 -13.60 -0.39 5.59
C ASN A 180 -13.09 -0.14 4.17
N LEU A 181 -11.85 -0.52 3.92
CA LEU A 181 -11.28 -0.62 2.58
C LEU A 181 -10.88 -2.07 2.39
N GLU A 182 -11.35 -2.69 1.32
CA GLU A 182 -11.15 -4.10 1.01
C GLU A 182 -10.42 -4.26 -0.32
N HIS A 183 -9.92 -5.46 -0.58
CA HIS A 183 -9.24 -5.82 -1.84
C HIS A 183 -8.12 -4.85 -2.25
N ILE A 184 -7.41 -4.31 -1.26
CA ILE A 184 -6.37 -3.33 -1.45
C ILE A 184 -5.17 -3.98 -2.15
N SER A 185 -4.83 -3.47 -3.32
CA SER A 185 -3.60 -3.80 -4.02
C SER A 185 -2.70 -2.58 -4.04
N PHE A 186 -1.51 -2.69 -3.46
CA PHE A 186 -0.51 -1.64 -3.48
C PHE A 186 0.77 -2.15 -4.12
N SER A 187 1.41 -1.35 -4.95
CA SER A 187 2.72 -1.67 -5.51
C SER A 187 3.55 -0.41 -5.62
N VAL A 188 4.81 -0.50 -5.18
CA VAL A 188 5.85 0.49 -5.48
C VAL A 188 7.03 -0.23 -6.10
N ARG A 189 7.54 0.31 -7.20
CA ARG A 189 8.70 -0.23 -7.90
C ARG A 189 9.68 0.89 -8.24
N LYS A 190 10.97 0.60 -8.11
CA LYS A 190 12.01 1.47 -8.62
C LYS A 190 12.07 1.39 -10.16
N ASN A 191 12.12 2.53 -10.83
CA ASN A 191 12.33 2.68 -12.26
C ASN A 191 13.73 3.28 -12.52
N LEU A 192 14.28 3.08 -13.72
CA LEU A 192 15.62 3.57 -14.11
C LEU A 192 15.61 4.99 -14.70
N LEU A 193 14.46 5.70 -14.66
CA LEU A 193 14.24 7.04 -15.25
C LEU A 193 14.21 8.16 -14.18
N ASP A 194 14.04 9.42 -14.62
CA ASP A 194 14.06 10.66 -13.82
C ASP A 194 13.21 10.65 -12.54
N SER A 195 12.04 10.00 -12.56
CA SER A 195 11.25 9.71 -11.34
C SER A 195 11.52 8.27 -10.90
N PRO A 196 12.36 8.05 -9.87
CA PRO A 196 12.83 6.73 -9.50
C PRO A 196 11.75 5.79 -8.99
N PHE A 197 10.60 6.25 -8.52
CA PHE A 197 9.59 5.34 -7.96
C PHE A 197 8.24 5.52 -8.63
N GLN A 198 7.68 4.41 -9.11
CA GLN A 198 6.30 4.34 -9.60
C GLN A 198 5.45 3.60 -8.58
N PHE A 199 4.24 4.11 -8.33
CA PHE A 199 3.31 3.47 -7.43
C PHE A 199 1.92 3.30 -8.04
N THR A 200 1.21 2.31 -7.53
CA THR A 200 -0.21 2.08 -7.82
C THR A 200 -0.86 1.55 -6.56
N LEU A 201 -2.00 2.13 -6.21
CA LEU A 201 -2.88 1.73 -5.15
C LEU A 201 -4.26 1.52 -5.76
N LYS A 202 -4.87 0.39 -5.50
CA LYS A 202 -6.24 0.07 -5.89
C LYS A 202 -6.96 -0.52 -4.69
N GLY A 203 -8.27 -0.42 -4.64
CA GLY A 203 -9.07 -1.10 -3.64
C GLY A 203 -10.54 -0.78 -3.82
N GLU A 204 -11.33 -1.30 -2.90
CA GLU A 204 -12.76 -1.15 -2.88
C GLU A 204 -13.23 -0.62 -1.53
N ILE A 205 -14.23 0.25 -1.55
CA ILE A 205 -14.92 0.70 -0.34
C ILE A 205 -16.30 0.05 -0.36
N PRO A 206 -16.60 -0.87 0.57
CA PRO A 206 -17.92 -1.46 0.66
C PRO A 206 -18.98 -0.38 0.93
N ASN A 207 -20.08 -0.45 0.19
CA ASN A 207 -21.26 0.38 0.40
C ASN A 207 -22.49 -0.52 0.55
N GLY A 208 -23.62 0.03 0.96
CA GLY A 208 -24.90 -0.71 1.01
C GLY A 208 -25.43 -1.23 -0.35
N GLY A 209 -24.67 -1.05 -1.44
CA GLY A 209 -24.95 -1.56 -2.78
C GLY A 209 -23.66 -2.09 -3.41
N SER A 210 -23.32 -1.62 -4.62
CA SER A 210 -22.03 -1.96 -5.24
C SER A 210 -20.85 -1.31 -4.50
N PRO A 211 -19.72 -2.02 -4.29
CA PRO A 211 -18.50 -1.42 -3.77
C PRO A 211 -18.00 -0.29 -4.67
N THR A 212 -17.48 0.77 -4.07
CA THR A 212 -16.79 1.84 -4.81
C THR A 212 -15.36 1.41 -5.09
N ALA A 213 -15.03 1.17 -6.36
CA ALA A 213 -13.65 0.97 -6.76
C ALA A 213 -12.92 2.33 -6.79
N PHE A 214 -11.69 2.33 -6.26
CA PHE A 214 -10.77 3.45 -6.38
C PHE A 214 -9.41 2.99 -6.89
N GLN A 215 -8.73 3.90 -7.59
CA GLN A 215 -7.37 3.71 -8.05
C GLN A 215 -6.60 5.03 -7.92
N VAL A 216 -5.42 4.95 -7.33
CA VAL A 216 -4.44 6.02 -7.29
C VAL A 216 -3.15 5.50 -7.91
N SER A 217 -2.57 6.23 -8.85
CA SER A 217 -1.33 5.82 -9.49
C SER A 217 -0.48 7.03 -9.81
N GLY A 218 0.83 6.88 -9.81
CA GLY A 218 1.73 8.00 -10.05
C GLY A 218 3.19 7.62 -9.93
N ALA A 219 4.02 8.65 -9.89
CA ALA A 219 5.42 8.55 -9.59
C ALA A 219 5.82 9.57 -8.53
N PHE A 220 6.92 9.28 -7.84
CA PHE A 220 7.56 10.22 -6.93
C PHE A 220 9.07 10.14 -7.05
N ASP A 221 9.73 11.22 -6.63
CA ASP A 221 11.19 11.35 -6.66
C ASP A 221 11.88 10.61 -5.50
N ASN A 222 13.19 10.76 -5.35
CA ASN A 222 13.93 10.02 -4.33
C ASN A 222 13.73 10.61 -2.93
N PHE A 223 13.87 9.76 -1.91
CA PHE A 223 13.85 10.17 -0.51
C PHE A 223 15.09 11.01 -0.16
N SER A 224 14.91 12.33 -0.03
CA SER A 224 15.95 13.24 0.49
C SER A 224 16.15 13.00 1.99
N GLU A 225 17.40 12.82 2.45
CA GLU A 225 17.71 12.63 3.87
C GLU A 225 17.50 13.91 4.70
N ASN A 226 17.74 15.07 4.08
CA ASN A 226 17.68 16.37 4.76
C ASN A 226 16.25 16.93 4.82
N GLN A 227 15.42 16.62 3.82
CA GLN A 227 14.04 17.11 3.72
C GLN A 227 13.01 16.03 4.03
N GLY A 228 13.40 14.75 4.09
CA GLY A 228 12.48 13.68 4.44
C GLY A 228 11.30 13.55 3.48
N PHE A 229 10.09 13.34 4.02
CA PHE A 229 8.88 13.24 3.21
C PHE A 229 8.43 14.57 2.60
N THR A 230 8.81 15.70 3.18
CA THR A 230 8.43 17.03 2.68
C THR A 230 9.24 17.43 1.45
N GLY A 231 10.38 16.79 1.19
CA GLY A 231 11.15 17.01 -0.04
C GLY A 231 10.60 16.28 -1.26
N ILE A 232 9.60 15.41 -1.10
CA ILE A 232 9.17 14.49 -2.15
C ILE A 232 8.25 15.19 -3.15
N SER A 233 8.68 15.23 -4.40
CA SER A 233 7.83 15.61 -5.53
C SER A 233 7.04 14.41 -6.01
N ILE A 234 5.74 14.59 -6.19
CA ILE A 234 4.80 13.55 -6.59
C ILE A 234 3.95 14.03 -7.75
N ASN A 235 3.65 13.13 -8.68
CA ASN A 235 2.71 13.35 -9.75
C ASN A 235 1.89 12.08 -9.99
N GLY A 236 0.59 12.22 -10.23
CA GLY A 236 -0.27 11.06 -10.36
C GLY A 236 -1.68 11.38 -10.80
N LYS A 237 -2.50 10.34 -10.77
CA LYS A 237 -3.91 10.33 -11.10
C LYS A 237 -4.69 9.57 -10.03
N VAL A 238 -5.86 10.08 -9.72
CA VAL A 238 -6.88 9.47 -8.86
C VAL A 238 -8.11 9.22 -9.71
N HIS A 239 -8.63 8.01 -9.59
CA HIS A 239 -9.89 7.60 -10.16
C HIS A 239 -10.76 7.01 -9.05
N VAL A 240 -11.95 7.55 -8.86
CA VAL A 240 -12.95 7.04 -7.92
C VAL A 240 -14.26 6.94 -8.68
N HIS A 241 -14.82 5.75 -8.76
CA HIS A 241 -16.06 5.52 -9.49
C HIS A 241 -17.22 5.28 -8.53
N GLU A 242 -18.15 6.24 -8.49
CA GLU A 242 -19.40 6.13 -7.73
C GLU A 242 -19.19 5.86 -6.22
N LEU A 243 -18.56 6.82 -5.55
CA LEU A 243 -18.48 6.90 -4.09
C LEU A 243 -19.82 7.30 -3.49
N ASN A 244 -20.35 6.47 -2.60
CA ASN A 244 -21.50 6.86 -1.77
C ASN A 244 -21.05 7.89 -0.72
N VAL A 245 -21.57 9.11 -0.81
CA VAL A 245 -21.16 10.22 0.07
C VAL A 245 -21.65 10.03 1.50
N SER A 246 -22.69 9.24 1.73
CA SER A 246 -23.31 9.08 3.05
C SER A 246 -22.37 8.50 4.09
N SER A 247 -21.47 7.60 3.69
CA SER A 247 -20.43 7.04 4.57
C SER A 247 -19.39 8.10 4.99
N PHE A 248 -19.24 9.17 4.21
CA PHE A 248 -18.22 10.22 4.41
C PHE A 248 -18.79 11.58 4.80
N GLN A 249 -20.12 11.71 4.88
CA GLN A 249 -20.84 12.91 5.32
C GLN A 249 -20.26 13.53 6.60
N PRO A 250 -19.92 12.75 7.65
CA PRO A 250 -19.31 13.29 8.86
C PRO A 250 -17.98 14.03 8.62
N TYR A 251 -17.20 13.61 7.62
CA TYR A 251 -15.92 14.21 7.25
C TYR A 251 -16.07 15.41 6.32
N LEU A 252 -17.15 15.44 5.54
CA LEU A 252 -17.36 16.43 4.49
C LEU A 252 -18.30 17.57 4.91
N LYS A 253 -18.71 17.67 6.19
CA LYS A 253 -19.64 18.70 6.68
C LYS A 253 -19.27 20.13 6.28
N LYS A 254 -17.98 20.46 6.23
CA LYS A 254 -17.50 21.82 5.86
C LYS A 254 -17.61 22.11 4.36
N VAL A 255 -17.66 21.08 3.51
CA VAL A 255 -17.63 21.20 2.05
C VAL A 255 -19.00 20.84 1.43
N LEU A 256 -19.71 19.87 2.02
CA LEU A 256 -20.95 19.28 1.52
C LEU A 256 -22.09 19.38 2.54
N ALA A 257 -22.35 20.58 3.05
CA ALA A 257 -23.31 20.84 4.13
C ALA A 257 -24.79 20.45 3.82
N LYS A 258 -25.13 20.11 2.57
CA LYS A 258 -26.50 19.79 2.12
C LYS A 258 -26.54 18.68 1.06
N THR A 259 -25.88 17.54 1.29
CA THR A 259 -25.98 16.39 0.38
C THR A 259 -27.04 15.40 0.86
N HIS A 260 -27.86 14.91 -0.07
CA HIS A 260 -28.86 13.86 0.18
C HIS A 260 -28.17 12.51 0.46
N GLN A 261 -28.80 11.65 1.26
CA GLN A 261 -28.29 10.32 1.62
C GLN A 261 -28.10 9.36 0.41
N ASP A 262 -28.61 9.73 -0.76
CA ASP A 262 -28.51 8.97 -2.02
C ASP A 262 -27.58 9.66 -3.04
N SER A 263 -26.59 10.42 -2.56
CA SER A 263 -25.62 11.10 -3.42
C SER A 263 -24.41 10.22 -3.72
N TRP A 264 -24.10 10.10 -5.02
CA TRP A 264 -22.96 9.38 -5.53
C TRP A 264 -21.99 10.34 -6.22
N LEU A 265 -20.69 10.21 -5.95
CA LEU A 265 -19.63 11.04 -6.53
C LEU A 265 -18.65 10.18 -7.33
N SER A 266 -18.31 10.60 -8.54
CA SER A 266 -17.16 10.07 -9.28
C SER A 266 -16.13 11.16 -9.45
N LEU A 267 -14.86 10.82 -9.26
CA LEU A 267 -13.74 11.75 -9.35
C LEU A 267 -12.68 11.19 -10.28
N ASP A 268 -12.36 11.95 -11.31
CA ASP A 268 -11.20 11.73 -12.16
C ASP A 268 -10.29 12.95 -12.02
N SER A 269 -9.12 12.78 -11.42
CA SER A 269 -8.22 13.91 -11.17
C SER A 269 -6.76 13.56 -11.40
N SER A 270 -6.01 14.49 -11.96
CA SER A 270 -4.55 14.52 -11.88
C SER A 270 -4.12 15.38 -10.69
N PHE A 271 -2.99 15.01 -10.09
CA PHE A 271 -2.34 15.80 -9.05
C PHE A 271 -0.85 15.86 -9.30
N SER A 272 -0.22 16.97 -8.93
CA SER A 272 1.23 17.14 -8.97
C SER A 272 1.69 18.16 -7.94
N GLY A 273 2.93 18.04 -7.48
CA GLY A 273 3.53 19.04 -6.59
C GLY A 273 4.49 18.40 -5.60
N ASN A 274 4.71 19.08 -4.48
CA ASN A 274 5.65 18.67 -3.46
C ASN A 274 4.92 18.46 -2.13
N LEU A 275 5.15 17.33 -1.46
CA LEU A 275 4.45 16.97 -0.21
C LEU A 275 4.71 17.94 0.96
N GLY A 276 5.78 18.73 0.89
CA GLY A 276 6.10 19.80 1.82
C GLY A 276 5.70 21.19 1.35
N GLY A 277 5.18 21.35 0.15
CA GLY A 277 4.95 22.64 -0.50
C GLY A 277 3.60 22.71 -1.21
N ALA A 278 3.60 23.33 -2.39
CA ALA A 278 2.38 23.47 -3.16
C ALA A 278 1.97 22.15 -3.83
N LEU A 279 0.69 21.81 -3.72
CA LEU A 279 0.05 20.70 -4.40
C LEU A 279 -1.01 21.24 -5.35
N LYS A 280 -0.95 20.83 -6.61
CA LYS A 280 -1.90 21.17 -7.66
C LYS A 280 -2.75 19.94 -7.97
N SER A 281 -4.04 20.14 -8.18
CA SER A 281 -4.97 19.11 -8.62
C SER A 281 -5.92 19.69 -9.66
N GLU A 282 -6.16 18.96 -10.73
CA GLU A 282 -7.14 19.32 -11.75
C GLU A 282 -7.91 18.07 -12.17
N GLY A 283 -9.14 18.22 -12.62
CA GLY A 283 -9.96 17.07 -12.95
C GLY A 283 -11.44 17.35 -13.10
N THR A 284 -12.21 16.27 -13.15
CA THR A 284 -13.66 16.29 -13.28
C THR A 284 -14.27 15.58 -12.08
N LEU A 285 -15.17 16.27 -11.38
CA LEU A 285 -16.03 15.72 -10.35
C LEU A 285 -17.44 15.57 -10.94
N LYS A 286 -17.97 14.35 -10.94
CA LYS A 286 -19.35 14.06 -11.37
C LYS A 286 -20.17 13.68 -10.15
N TYR A 287 -21.37 14.22 -10.03
CA TYR A 287 -22.33 13.80 -9.01
C TYR A 287 -23.57 13.20 -9.65
N SER A 288 -24.22 12.29 -8.94
CA SER A 288 -25.53 11.76 -9.31
C SER A 288 -26.37 11.48 -8.06
N LEU A 289 -27.68 11.71 -8.19
CA LEU A 289 -28.68 11.50 -7.15
C LEU A 289 -29.63 10.37 -7.56
N ASN A 290 -30.07 9.58 -6.58
CA ASN A 290 -31.27 8.73 -6.68
C ASN A 290 -31.29 7.75 -7.87
N LYS A 291 -30.26 6.90 -7.99
CA LYS A 291 -30.06 5.97 -9.11
C LYS A 291 -31.13 4.86 -9.24
N ASN A 292 -31.92 4.61 -8.18
CA ASN A 292 -32.78 3.42 -8.05
C ASN A 292 -34.30 3.68 -7.87
N ARG A 293 -34.79 4.93 -7.97
CA ARG A 293 -36.25 5.20 -7.92
C ARG A 293 -36.75 5.80 -9.24
N ALA A 294 -37.76 5.16 -9.83
CA ALA A 294 -38.62 5.79 -10.82
C ALA A 294 -39.48 6.84 -10.09
N THR A 295 -39.11 8.11 -10.19
CA THR A 295 -39.91 9.23 -9.66
C THR A 295 -40.42 10.07 -10.81
N LEU A 296 -41.66 10.56 -10.71
CA LEU A 296 -42.15 11.67 -11.52
C LEU A 296 -41.30 12.91 -11.17
N SER A 297 -40.50 13.38 -12.12
CA SER A 297 -39.38 14.30 -11.87
C SER A 297 -39.78 15.78 -12.05
N ASP A 298 -39.30 16.67 -11.18
CA ASP A 298 -39.27 18.11 -11.46
C ASP A 298 -38.09 18.39 -12.41
N ALA A 299 -38.39 18.86 -13.63
CA ALA A 299 -37.38 19.13 -14.66
C ALA A 299 -36.36 20.23 -14.28
N ARG A 300 -36.57 20.93 -13.16
CA ARG A 300 -35.75 22.08 -12.73
C ARG A 300 -34.60 21.72 -11.78
N VAL A 301 -34.53 20.50 -11.25
CA VAL A 301 -33.43 20.08 -10.36
C VAL A 301 -32.51 19.10 -11.08
N PRO A 302 -31.25 19.47 -11.39
CA PRO A 302 -30.33 18.55 -12.04
C PRO A 302 -29.96 17.38 -11.11
N TYR A 303 -30.40 16.18 -11.46
CA TYR A 303 -30.11 14.93 -10.73
C TYR A 303 -28.70 14.39 -10.99
N ARG A 304 -28.01 14.94 -11.99
CA ARG A 304 -26.63 14.64 -12.34
C ARG A 304 -25.95 15.92 -12.78
N GLY A 305 -24.66 16.05 -12.49
CA GLY A 305 -23.86 17.17 -12.97
C GLY A 305 -22.38 16.84 -12.95
N GLY A 306 -21.62 17.58 -13.74
CA GLY A 306 -20.17 17.54 -13.78
C GLY A 306 -19.60 18.91 -13.48
N LEU A 307 -18.54 18.95 -12.67
CA LEU A 307 -17.74 20.12 -12.39
C LEU A 307 -16.30 19.82 -12.83
N GLU A 308 -15.80 20.57 -13.79
CA GLU A 308 -14.36 20.65 -14.03
C GLU A 308 -13.75 21.60 -13.01
N TYR A 309 -12.61 21.21 -12.44
CA TYR A 309 -11.93 22.01 -11.45
C TYR A 309 -10.43 22.04 -11.68
N LYS A 310 -9.82 23.11 -11.20
CA LYS A 310 -8.39 23.27 -11.06
C LYS A 310 -8.15 23.96 -9.73
N VAL A 311 -7.36 23.35 -8.86
CA VAL A 311 -7.10 23.83 -7.50
C VAL A 311 -5.61 23.74 -7.24
N SER A 312 -5.05 24.77 -6.60
CA SER A 312 -3.71 24.77 -6.05
C SER A 312 -3.78 25.02 -4.55
N LEU A 313 -3.38 24.03 -3.76
CA LEU A 313 -3.16 24.19 -2.32
C LEU A 313 -1.72 24.64 -2.08
N ASN A 314 -1.56 25.72 -1.34
CA ASN A 314 -0.33 26.05 -0.63
C ASN A 314 -0.62 25.95 0.87
N GLN A 315 0.39 25.73 1.72
CA GLN A 315 0.25 25.33 3.13
C GLN A 315 -0.86 26.03 3.93
N ASP A 316 -1.15 27.30 3.63
CA ASP A 316 -2.16 28.11 4.33
C ASP A 316 -3.30 28.65 3.44
N SER A 317 -3.36 28.29 2.15
CA SER A 317 -4.33 28.86 1.21
C SER A 317 -4.74 27.91 0.08
N ILE A 318 -6.03 27.92 -0.25
CA ILE A 318 -6.61 27.24 -1.41
C ILE A 318 -6.84 28.28 -2.49
N TYR A 319 -6.17 28.13 -3.63
CA TYR A 319 -6.44 28.90 -4.85
C TYR A 319 -7.25 28.04 -5.80
N ILE A 320 -8.44 28.53 -6.18
CA ILE A 320 -9.37 27.89 -7.12
C ILE A 320 -9.35 28.70 -8.42
#